data_AF-A0A8C5U649-F1
#
_entry.id   AF-A0A8C5U649-F1
#
_cell.length_a   1.000
_cell.length_b   1.000
_cell.length_c   1.000
_cell.angle_alpha   90.00
_cell.angle_beta   90.00
_cell.angle_gamma   90.00
#
_symmetry.space_group_name_H-M   'P 1'
#
loop_
_entity.id
_entity.type
_entity.pdbx_description
1 polymer ?
#
loop_
_entity_poly.entity_id
_entity_poly.type
_entity_poly.pdbx_seq_one_letter_code
_entity_poly.pdbx_strand_id
1 'polypeptide(L)'
;MATTVTLEKCGHNVGYKGLDNCRFCPGSQCCVEGGPECIDSIIDMDAVCRRVSALGLDVTVTISKDAGRYLCDFTYYTSLYQSRGRSAFVHVPPLGKPYSAEQLGRALQAIIEEMLDLLEHSEDKINCQHEH
;
A
#
# COMPACT_ATOMS: atom_id res chain seq x y z
N MET A 1 -5.85 0.02 -18.48
CA MET A 1 -4.57 0.12 -17.75
C MET A 1 -4.73 1.13 -16.64
N ALA A 2 -4.02 0.97 -15.52
CA ALA A 2 -4.08 1.94 -14.42
C ALA A 2 -3.63 3.32 -14.91
N THR A 3 -4.34 4.36 -14.51
CA THR A 3 -4.08 5.76 -14.90
C THR A 3 -3.69 6.63 -13.70
N THR A 4 -3.71 6.07 -12.50
CA THR A 4 -3.47 6.76 -11.22
C THR A 4 -2.43 5.99 -10.42
N VAL A 5 -1.72 6.70 -9.54
CA VAL A 5 -0.99 6.06 -8.44
C VAL A 5 -2.02 5.67 -7.38
N THR A 6 -1.92 4.45 -6.85
CA THR A 6 -2.93 3.89 -5.94
C THR A 6 -2.25 3.43 -4.66
N LEU A 7 -2.69 4.00 -3.53
CA LEU A 7 -2.29 3.61 -2.19
C LEU A 7 -3.21 2.48 -1.71
N GLU A 8 -2.65 1.29 -1.49
CA GLU A 8 -3.42 0.14 -1.06
C GLU A 8 -3.60 0.15 0.46
N LYS A 9 -4.84 0.11 0.93
CA LYS A 9 -5.19 0.17 2.35
C LYS A 9 -4.97 -1.15 3.06
N CYS A 10 -5.21 -2.25 2.37
CA CYS A 10 -5.18 -3.59 2.95
C CYS A 10 -4.73 -4.65 1.95
N GLY A 11 -4.18 -5.74 2.48
CA GLY A 11 -3.89 -6.95 1.71
C GLY A 11 -4.85 -8.08 2.06
N HIS A 12 -5.02 -9.06 1.17
CA HIS A 12 -5.94 -10.19 1.40
C HIS A 12 -5.23 -11.54 1.42
N ASN A 13 -5.67 -12.41 2.33
CA ASN A 13 -5.05 -13.70 2.52
C ASN A 13 -5.50 -14.74 1.50
N VAL A 14 -6.67 -14.60 0.87
CA VAL A 14 -7.31 -15.70 0.13
C VAL A 14 -7.73 -15.29 -1.28
N GLY A 15 -7.85 -16.29 -2.17
CA GLY A 15 -8.39 -16.12 -3.53
C GLY A 15 -7.34 -16.23 -4.64
N TYR A 16 -6.13 -16.68 -4.33
CA TYR A 16 -5.03 -16.81 -5.28
C TYR A 16 -5.22 -18.03 -6.18
N LYS A 17 -5.31 -17.79 -7.49
CA LYS A 17 -5.48 -18.85 -8.52
C LYS A 17 -4.54 -18.70 -9.72
N GLY A 18 -3.87 -17.55 -9.82
CA GLY A 18 -2.97 -17.25 -10.93
C GLY A 18 -1.62 -17.94 -10.76
N LEU A 19 -1.16 -18.62 -11.81
CA LEU A 19 0.19 -19.17 -11.85
C LEU A 19 1.21 -18.06 -12.07
N ASP A 20 2.28 -18.08 -11.29
CA ASP A 20 3.42 -17.18 -11.47
C ASP A 20 4.31 -17.57 -12.67
N ASN A 21 5.43 -16.87 -12.82
CA ASN A 21 6.42 -17.12 -13.87
C ASN A 21 7.05 -18.54 -13.80
N CYS A 22 7.03 -19.17 -12.62
CA CYS A 22 7.50 -20.53 -12.39
C CYS A 22 6.37 -21.57 -12.49
N ARG A 23 5.18 -21.17 -12.96
CA ARG A 23 3.97 -22.00 -13.00
C ARG A 23 3.53 -22.47 -11.62
N PHE A 24 3.78 -21.66 -10.60
CA PHE A 24 3.41 -21.96 -9.22
C PHE A 24 2.24 -21.10 -8.74
N CYS A 25 1.37 -21.71 -7.94
CA CYS A 25 0.33 -21.06 -7.16
C CYS A 25 0.15 -21.87 -5.86
N PRO A 26 0.00 -21.23 -4.68
CA PRO A 26 -0.18 -21.94 -3.43
C PRO A 26 -1.38 -22.91 -3.49
N GLY A 27 -1.17 -24.16 -3.09
CA GLY A 27 -2.23 -25.19 -3.10
C GLY A 27 -3.42 -24.83 -2.20
N SER A 28 -3.16 -24.13 -1.10
CA SER A 28 -4.15 -23.59 -0.16
C SER A 28 -4.89 -22.35 -0.70
N GLN A 29 -4.48 -21.79 -1.84
CA GLN A 29 -5.00 -20.56 -2.42
C GLN A 29 -4.97 -19.36 -1.45
N CYS A 30 -4.07 -19.41 -0.45
CA CYS A 30 -3.86 -18.37 0.52
C CYS A 30 -2.39 -17.99 0.70
N CYS A 31 -2.13 -16.82 1.28
CA CYS A 31 -0.77 -16.38 1.63
C CYS A 31 -0.23 -17.08 2.87
N VAL A 32 -1.02 -17.12 3.94
CA VAL A 32 -0.65 -17.65 5.26
C VAL A 32 -1.79 -18.50 5.79
N GLU A 33 -1.54 -19.78 6.01
CA GLU A 33 -2.53 -20.69 6.59
C GLU A 33 -2.91 -20.24 8.00
N GLY A 34 -4.22 -20.14 8.27
CA GLY A 34 -4.74 -19.63 9.55
C GLY A 34 -4.57 -18.12 9.76
N GLY A 35 -4.04 -17.38 8.79
CA GLY A 35 -3.94 -15.93 8.84
C GLY A 35 -5.32 -15.24 8.66
N PRO A 36 -5.48 -14.00 9.15
CA PRO A 36 -6.71 -13.23 9.00
C PRO A 36 -7.05 -12.99 7.51
N GLU A 37 -8.32 -12.92 7.14
CA GLU A 37 -8.72 -12.77 5.73
C GLU A 37 -8.18 -11.47 5.09
N CYS A 38 -8.06 -10.40 5.88
CA CYS A 38 -7.65 -9.08 5.45
C CYS A 38 -6.82 -8.43 6.56
N ILE A 39 -5.79 -7.68 6.20
CA ILE A 39 -4.98 -6.88 7.12
C ILE A 39 -4.89 -5.46 6.58
N ASP A 40 -5.33 -4.48 7.35
CA ASP A 40 -5.12 -3.07 7.06
C ASP A 40 -3.67 -2.66 7.43
N SER A 41 -3.11 -1.74 6.65
CA SER A 41 -1.91 -1.01 7.06
C SER A 41 -2.22 -0.14 8.26
N ILE A 42 -1.25 0.01 9.17
CA ILE A 42 -1.36 0.99 10.26
C ILE A 42 -1.22 2.43 9.77
N ILE A 43 -0.71 2.62 8.54
CA ILE A 43 -0.53 3.94 7.93
C ILE A 43 -1.90 4.39 7.41
N ASP A 44 -2.35 5.57 7.84
CA ASP A 44 -3.61 6.15 7.39
C ASP A 44 -3.49 6.63 5.93
N MET A 45 -3.76 5.72 4.99
CA MET A 45 -3.68 6.00 3.55
C MET A 45 -4.69 7.07 3.10
N ASP A 46 -5.80 7.28 3.81
CA ASP A 46 -6.73 8.38 3.51
C ASP A 46 -6.10 9.73 3.88
N ALA A 47 -5.39 9.80 5.01
CA ALA A 47 -4.62 10.99 5.37
C ALA A 47 -3.47 11.24 4.39
N VAL A 48 -2.67 10.23 4.05
CA VAL A 48 -1.59 10.34 3.05
C VAL A 48 -2.15 10.84 1.72
N CYS A 49 -3.19 10.21 1.19
CA CYS A 49 -3.79 10.59 -0.08
C CYS A 49 -4.27 12.05 -0.08
N ARG A 50 -4.92 12.50 1.00
CA ARG A 50 -5.39 13.89 1.13
C ARG A 50 -4.23 14.88 1.16
N ARG A 51 -3.18 14.60 1.94
CA ARG A 51 -2.01 15.50 2.06
C ARG A 51 -1.26 15.59 0.74
N VAL A 52 -0.96 14.46 0.11
CA VAL A 52 -0.29 14.43 -1.20
C VAL A 52 -1.11 15.13 -2.28
N SER A 53 -2.44 14.96 -2.28
CA SER A 53 -3.32 15.65 -3.24
C SER A 53 -3.30 17.18 -3.06
N ALA A 54 -3.05 17.67 -1.84
CA ALA A 54 -2.94 19.09 -1.56
C ALA A 54 -1.61 19.72 -2.03
N LEU A 55 -0.58 18.90 -2.32
CA LEU A 55 0.71 19.37 -2.83
C LEU A 55 0.64 19.83 -4.31
N GLY A 56 -0.46 19.55 -5.02
CA GLY A 56 -0.65 19.99 -6.40
C GLY A 56 0.28 19.33 -7.40
N LEU A 57 0.64 18.06 -7.17
CA LEU A 57 1.49 17.28 -8.09
C LEU A 57 0.79 17.00 -9.42
N ASP A 58 1.58 16.86 -10.49
CA ASP A 58 1.09 16.49 -11.83
C ASP A 58 0.65 15.01 -11.96
N VAL A 59 0.41 14.33 -10.84
CA VAL A 59 0.07 12.90 -10.76
C VAL A 59 -1.14 12.72 -9.87
N THR A 60 -2.14 11.99 -10.38
CA THR A 60 -3.34 11.67 -9.61
C THR A 60 -3.04 10.50 -8.68
N VAL A 61 -3.27 10.71 -7.39
CA VAL A 61 -3.16 9.69 -6.33
C VAL A 61 -4.56 9.32 -5.84
N THR A 62 -4.78 8.02 -5.65
CA THR A 62 -6.05 7.46 -5.19
C THR A 62 -5.80 6.38 -4.14
N ILE A 63 -6.86 5.93 -3.46
CA ILE A 63 -6.80 4.81 -2.51
C ILE A 63 -7.53 3.60 -3.07
N SER A 64 -7.13 2.42 -2.64
CA SER A 64 -7.82 1.16 -2.95
C SER A 64 -7.83 0.23 -1.74
N LYS A 65 -8.84 -0.64 -1.68
CA LYS A 65 -8.94 -1.75 -0.71
C LYS A 65 -8.80 -3.10 -1.42
N ASP A 66 -8.20 -3.12 -2.59
CA ASP A 66 -8.03 -4.34 -3.38
C ASP A 66 -6.77 -4.23 -4.23
N ALA A 67 -5.68 -4.81 -3.74
CA ALA A 67 -4.43 -4.92 -4.47
C ALA A 67 -4.45 -6.06 -5.51
N GLY A 68 -5.61 -6.67 -5.76
CA GLY A 68 -5.82 -7.80 -6.65
C GLY A 68 -5.69 -9.14 -5.95
N ARG A 69 -5.54 -10.24 -6.69
CA ARG A 69 -5.32 -11.61 -6.15
C ARG A 69 -4.24 -12.35 -6.94
N TYR A 70 -3.09 -11.70 -7.06
CA TYR A 70 -1.89 -12.21 -7.70
C TYR A 70 -0.66 -11.79 -6.87
N LEU A 71 0.54 -11.68 -7.48
CA LEU A 71 1.78 -11.44 -6.74
C LEU A 71 1.83 -10.10 -5.99
N CYS A 72 1.13 -9.06 -6.46
CA CYS A 72 1.09 -7.76 -5.77
C CYS A 72 0.45 -7.90 -4.38
N ASP A 73 -0.82 -8.32 -4.32
CA ASP A 73 -1.54 -8.56 -3.06
C ASP A 73 -0.85 -9.63 -2.21
N PHE A 74 -0.31 -10.69 -2.84
CA PHE A 74 0.40 -11.74 -2.10
C PHE A 74 1.61 -11.18 -1.34
N THR A 75 2.42 -10.35 -2.01
CA THR A 75 3.59 -9.70 -1.42
C THR A 75 3.16 -8.71 -0.35
N TYR A 76 2.11 -7.94 -0.62
CA TYR A 76 1.61 -6.95 0.32
C TYR A 76 1.07 -7.57 1.60
N TYR A 77 0.12 -8.51 1.49
CA TYR A 77 -0.44 -9.23 2.63
C TYR A 77 0.65 -9.93 3.44
N THR A 78 1.59 -10.62 2.78
CA THR A 78 2.68 -11.32 3.46
C THR A 78 3.59 -10.36 4.24
N SER A 79 3.81 -9.16 3.71
CA SER A 79 4.58 -8.09 4.39
C SER A 79 3.79 -7.51 5.56
N LEU A 80 2.50 -7.24 5.39
CA LEU A 80 1.60 -6.78 6.47
C LEU A 80 1.54 -7.79 7.61
N TYR A 81 1.40 -9.08 7.31
CA TYR A 81 1.34 -10.14 8.31
C TYR A 81 2.63 -10.21 9.13
N GLN A 82 3.79 -10.22 8.48
CA GLN A 82 5.10 -10.29 9.15
C GLN A 82 5.41 -9.03 9.97
N SER A 83 5.04 -7.85 9.46
CA SER A 83 5.33 -6.56 10.09
C SER A 83 4.29 -6.12 11.13
N ARG A 84 3.22 -6.90 11.33
CA ARG A 84 2.06 -6.57 12.15
C ARG A 84 1.40 -5.26 11.70
N GLY A 85 1.14 -5.15 10.40
CA GLY A 85 0.48 -4.00 9.75
C GLY A 85 1.41 -2.85 9.39
N ARG A 86 2.71 -2.91 9.71
CA ARG A 86 3.71 -1.87 9.39
C ARG A 86 4.29 -2.04 7.98
N SER A 87 3.44 -2.05 6.98
CA SER A 87 3.85 -2.11 5.57
C SER A 87 2.91 -1.26 4.74
N ALA A 88 3.44 -0.67 3.66
CA ALA A 88 2.68 0.06 2.66
C ALA A 88 2.87 -0.62 1.30
N PHE A 89 1.86 -0.48 0.43
CA PHE A 89 1.98 -0.91 -0.96
C PHE A 89 1.36 0.15 -1.87
N VAL A 90 2.08 0.46 -2.95
CA VAL A 90 1.69 1.50 -3.90
C VAL A 90 1.72 0.91 -5.31
N HIS A 91 0.56 0.87 -5.96
CA HIS A 91 0.50 0.58 -7.39
C HIS A 91 0.78 1.86 -8.19
N VAL A 92 1.59 1.75 -9.23
CA VAL A 92 1.87 2.85 -10.16
C VAL A 92 1.44 2.50 -11.58
N PRO A 93 1.02 3.49 -12.39
CA PRO A 93 0.78 3.30 -13.82
C PRO A 93 2.04 2.84 -14.56
N PRO A 94 1.90 2.24 -15.76
CA PRO A 94 3.03 1.94 -16.61
C PRO A 94 3.89 3.18 -16.91
N LEU A 95 5.21 3.00 -16.98
CA LEU A 95 6.13 4.10 -17.29
C LEU A 95 5.81 4.71 -18.66
N GLY A 96 5.78 6.04 -18.71
CA GLY A 96 5.44 6.82 -19.88
C GLY A 96 3.94 6.86 -20.20
N LYS A 97 3.07 6.25 -19.37
CA LYS A 97 1.63 6.13 -19.61
C LYS A 97 0.82 6.12 -18.31
N PRO A 98 0.17 7.23 -17.89
CA PRO A 98 0.17 8.55 -18.51
C PRO A 98 1.32 9.46 -18.05
N TYR A 99 2.14 9.00 -17.10
CA TYR A 99 3.15 9.82 -16.44
C TYR A 99 4.56 9.38 -16.85
N SER A 100 5.49 10.33 -16.89
CA SER A 100 6.92 10.05 -17.03
C SER A 100 7.48 9.36 -15.78
N ALA A 101 8.65 8.72 -15.91
CA ALA A 101 9.35 8.14 -14.78
C ALA A 101 9.67 9.19 -13.69
N GLU A 102 10.03 10.41 -14.10
CA GLU A 102 10.32 11.52 -13.19
C GLU A 102 9.08 11.98 -12.43
N GLN A 103 7.93 12.08 -13.10
CA GLN A 103 6.65 12.42 -12.47
C GLN A 103 6.28 11.37 -11.42
N LEU A 104 6.37 10.07 -11.76
CA LEU A 104 6.11 8.99 -10.82
C LEU A 104 7.12 8.98 -9.67
N GLY A 105 8.40 9.24 -9.94
CA GLY A 105 9.45 9.33 -8.92
C GLY A 105 9.16 10.43 -7.90
N ARG A 106 8.81 11.64 -8.35
CA ARG A 106 8.43 12.75 -7.47
C ARG A 106 7.17 12.44 -6.66
N ALA A 107 6.16 11.82 -7.29
CA ALA A 107 4.95 11.43 -6.59
C ALA A 107 5.23 10.39 -5.51
N LEU A 108 6.01 9.36 -5.81
CA LEU A 108 6.40 8.34 -4.82
C LEU A 108 7.22 8.92 -3.67
N GLN A 109 8.14 9.85 -3.96
CA GLN A 109 8.90 10.55 -2.94
C GLN A 109 7.95 11.29 -1.97
N ALA A 110 7.06 12.14 -2.49
CA ALA A 110 6.11 12.88 -1.68
C ALA A 110 5.16 11.97 -0.87
N ILE A 111 4.73 10.85 -1.46
CA ILE A 111 3.93 9.83 -0.77
C ILE A 111 4.70 9.25 0.43
N ILE A 112 5.96 8.88 0.24
CA ILE A 112 6.79 8.30 1.31
C ILE A 112 7.06 9.32 2.41
N GLU A 113 7.39 10.56 2.05
CA GLU A 113 7.58 11.67 3.01
C GLU A 113 6.31 11.87 3.87
N GLU A 114 5.12 11.95 3.25
CA GLU A 114 3.86 12.09 4.00
C GLU A 114 3.50 10.87 4.85
N MET A 115 3.86 9.65 4.42
CA MET A 115 3.71 8.45 5.24
C MET A 115 4.59 8.52 6.50
N LEU A 116 5.84 8.95 6.37
CA LEU A 116 6.77 9.10 7.48
C LEU A 116 6.32 10.19 8.45
N ASP A 117 5.96 11.37 7.94
CA ASP A 117 5.46 12.48 8.75
C ASP A 117 4.23 12.07 9.58
N LEU A 118 3.28 11.34 8.98
CA LEU A 118 2.09 10.87 9.70
C LEU A 118 2.42 9.89 10.83
N LEU A 119 3.42 9.02 10.61
CA LEU A 119 3.85 8.07 11.64
C LEU A 119 4.51 8.81 12.81
N GLU A 120 5.41 9.77 12.56
CA GLU A 120 6.05 10.57 13.61
C GLU A 120 5.01 11.30 14.48
N HIS A 121 4.04 11.99 13.85
CA HIS A 121 2.98 12.70 14.58
C HIS A 121 2.00 11.77 15.32
N SER A 122 1.91 10.49 14.92
CA SER A 122 1.09 9.50 15.63
C SER A 122 1.75 9.05 16.92
N GLU A 123 3.09 8.93 16.92
CA GLU A 123 3.87 8.55 18.10
C GLU A 123 3.90 9.67 19.15
N ASP A 124 4.03 10.93 18.71
CA ASP A 124 4.01 12.10 19.62
C ASP A 124 2.69 12.23 20.38
N LYS A 125 1.56 11.96 19.72
CA LYS A 125 0.23 12.00 20.36
C LYS A 125 0.05 10.90 21.41
N ILE A 126 0.67 9.75 21.22
CA ILE A 126 0.62 8.64 22.19
C ILE A 126 1.47 8.99 23.42
N ASN A 127 2.63 9.64 23.23
CA ASN A 127 3.49 10.03 24.33
C ASN A 127 2.88 11.15 25.19
N CYS A 128 2.19 12.14 24.62
CA CYS A 128 1.53 13.20 25.40
C CYS A 128 0.32 12.73 26.21
N GLN A 129 -0.27 11.57 25.90
CA GLN A 129 -1.45 11.04 26.62
C GLN A 129 -1.11 10.19 27.86
N HIS A 130 0.17 9.94 28.13
CA HIS A 130 0.62 9.17 29.30
C HIS A 130 1.14 10.04 30.45
N GLU A 131 1.09 11.37 30.34
CA GLU A 131 1.63 12.31 31.35
C GLU A 131 0.57 12.95 32.27
N HIS A 132 -0.61 12.33 32.47
CA HIS A 132 -1.65 12.85 33.38
C HIS A 132 -2.12 11.83 34.42
#